data_AF-A0A7V3XKY0-F1
#
_entry.id   AF-A0A7V3XKY0-F1
#
_cell.length_a   1.000
_cell.length_b   1.000
_cell.length_c   1.000
_cell.angle_alpha   90.00
_cell.angle_beta   90.00
_cell.angle_gamma   90.00
#
_symmetry.space_group_name_H-M   'P 1'
#
loop_
_entity.id
_entity.type
_entity.pdbx_description
1 polymer ?
#
loop_
_entity_poly.entity_id
_entity_poly.type
_entity_poly.pdbx_seq_one_letter_code
_entity_poly.pdbx_strand_id
1 'polypeptide(L)'
;MPGISSVSPAGRAAVLTPLGLALAVLLAVSGVPGAAVVDWRQHRGAGTVLSHAAVALVAAGLAPLAWRALLARADRPRVLARALWLAIAVAAVALATLAVAAPRHAVELVAREWGLVEPAQVALYVVAAGLAFRHARLLAADGPRRAAYRLAGAALLVFAAEEVDYLGLPALVVRLAGGSPEGRIGRHHVAGLHDLLNIGSTSGAAWLVTRLAALAIAAGLLVALRRVLPALLRELRAPEARPALLGAVLLAVAELQDIDDGLLRAVGLPAGKVVEEGGEALAAMALVAWLARAVARTVAAGVTPAPRRPTA
;
A
#
# COMPACT_ATOMS: atom_id res chain seq x y z
N MET A 1 -8.74 -33.87 16.70
CA MET A 1 -7.52 -33.31 16.06
C MET A 1 -6.95 -32.24 16.97
N PRO A 2 -5.73 -32.41 17.50
CA PRO A 2 -5.08 -31.38 18.32
C PRO A 2 -4.91 -30.12 17.49
N GLY A 3 -5.36 -28.99 18.03
CA GLY A 3 -5.59 -27.76 17.29
C GLY A 3 -4.32 -27.10 16.75
N ILE A 4 -4.44 -26.56 15.54
CA ILE A 4 -3.51 -25.62 14.88
C ILE A 4 -3.28 -24.34 15.73
N SER A 5 -3.97 -24.19 16.86
CA SER A 5 -3.89 -23.08 17.81
C SER A 5 -2.61 -23.02 18.66
N SER A 6 -1.66 -23.97 18.56
CA SER A 6 -0.44 -23.99 19.39
C SER A 6 0.81 -23.35 18.77
N VAL A 7 0.77 -22.90 17.51
CA VAL A 7 1.98 -22.33 16.87
C VAL A 7 2.22 -20.90 17.36
N SER A 8 3.32 -20.72 18.10
CA SER A 8 3.75 -19.40 18.57
C SER A 8 3.92 -18.43 17.39
N PRO A 9 3.72 -17.11 17.58
CA PRO A 9 3.94 -16.13 16.52
C PRO A 9 5.34 -16.20 15.90
N ALA A 10 6.36 -16.57 16.70
CA ALA A 10 7.72 -16.78 16.22
C ALA A 10 7.84 -18.06 15.36
N GLY A 11 7.17 -19.15 15.75
CA GLY A 11 7.10 -20.38 14.94
C GLY A 11 6.39 -20.17 13.61
N ARG A 12 5.33 -19.35 13.57
CA ARG A 12 4.66 -18.95 12.32
C ARG A 12 5.58 -18.12 11.44
N ALA A 13 6.29 -17.14 11.98
CA ALA A 13 7.22 -16.33 11.21
C ALA A 13 8.40 -17.13 10.64
N ALA A 14 8.95 -18.08 11.42
CA ALA A 14 10.05 -18.93 10.99
C ALA A 14 9.70 -19.83 9.79
N VAL A 15 8.41 -20.07 9.53
CA VAL A 15 7.94 -20.87 8.39
C VAL A 15 7.42 -19.99 7.26
N LEU A 16 6.54 -19.02 7.56
CA LEU A 16 5.87 -18.22 6.55
C LEU A 16 6.82 -17.22 5.86
N THR A 17 7.77 -16.65 6.59
CA THR A 17 8.72 -15.68 6.01
C THR A 17 9.69 -16.32 5.01
N PRO A 18 10.40 -17.41 5.32
CA PRO A 18 11.26 -18.07 4.33
C PRO A 18 10.47 -18.63 3.14
N LEU A 19 9.26 -19.16 3.37
CA LEU A 19 8.41 -19.66 2.30
C LEU A 19 7.98 -18.53 1.34
N GLY A 20 7.53 -17.40 1.88
CA GLY A 20 7.18 -16.23 1.07
C GLY A 20 8.38 -15.64 0.33
N LEU A 21 9.55 -15.57 0.98
CA LEU A 21 10.80 -15.14 0.33
C LEU A 21 11.22 -16.10 -0.79
N ALA A 22 11.10 -17.41 -0.58
CA ALA A 22 11.40 -18.41 -1.60
C ALA A 22 10.46 -18.28 -2.81
N LEU A 23 9.15 -18.05 -2.60
CA LEU A 23 8.22 -17.76 -3.69
C LEU A 23 8.57 -16.45 -4.43
N ALA A 24 8.93 -15.39 -3.70
CA ALA A 24 9.30 -14.11 -4.30
C ALA A 24 10.58 -14.23 -5.14
N VAL A 25 11.59 -14.95 -4.64
CA VAL A 25 12.83 -15.25 -5.38
C VAL A 25 12.53 -16.12 -6.60
N LEU A 26 11.68 -17.15 -6.45
CA LEU A 26 11.25 -17.99 -7.56
C LEU A 26 10.63 -17.15 -8.67
N LEU A 27 9.70 -16.26 -8.35
CA LEU A 27 9.07 -15.33 -9.30
C LEU A 27 10.09 -14.38 -9.94
N ALA A 28 10.97 -13.81 -9.13
CA ALA A 28 11.99 -12.88 -9.60
C ALA A 28 12.95 -13.54 -10.60
N VAL A 29 13.33 -14.80 -10.37
CA VAL A 29 14.28 -15.54 -11.23
C VAL A 29 13.59 -16.15 -12.45
N SER A 30 12.37 -16.66 -12.30
CA SER A 30 11.59 -17.23 -13.41
C SER A 30 11.00 -16.17 -14.35
N GLY A 31 10.89 -14.91 -13.90
CA GLY A 31 10.43 -13.78 -14.70
C GLY A 31 11.49 -13.08 -15.55
N VAL A 32 12.75 -13.55 -15.60
CA VAL A 32 13.84 -12.91 -16.35
C VAL A 32 13.89 -13.43 -17.81
N PRO A 33 13.63 -12.58 -18.83
CA PRO A 33 13.88 -12.91 -20.23
C PRO A 33 15.29 -13.47 -20.47
N GLY A 34 15.37 -14.69 -21.03
CA GLY A 34 16.64 -15.37 -21.33
C GLY A 34 17.14 -16.32 -20.24
N ALA A 35 16.60 -16.27 -19.03
CA ALA A 35 16.81 -17.28 -17.98
C ALA A 35 15.60 -18.23 -17.80
N ALA A 36 14.55 -18.04 -18.61
CA ALA A 36 13.23 -18.55 -18.32
C ALA A 36 13.12 -20.08 -18.35
N VAL A 37 12.78 -20.66 -17.19
CA VAL A 37 12.13 -21.98 -17.09
C VAL A 37 10.62 -21.86 -17.37
N VAL A 38 10.01 -20.69 -17.15
CA VAL A 38 8.59 -20.38 -17.41
C VAL A 38 8.43 -18.92 -17.86
N ASP A 39 7.67 -18.66 -18.93
CA ASP A 39 7.32 -17.29 -19.37
C ASP A 39 6.01 -16.84 -18.72
N TRP A 40 6.09 -16.06 -17.63
CA TRP A 40 4.90 -15.55 -16.93
C TRP A 40 4.03 -14.61 -17.77
N ARG A 41 4.53 -14.08 -18.90
CA ARG A 41 3.70 -13.27 -19.81
C ARG A 41 2.56 -14.08 -20.41
N GLN A 42 2.74 -15.40 -20.53
CA GLN A 42 1.74 -16.35 -21.04
C GLN A 42 0.86 -16.90 -19.90
N HIS A 43 1.26 -16.70 -18.64
CA HIS A 43 0.58 -17.21 -17.45
C HIS A 43 0.32 -16.11 -16.41
N ARG A 44 -0.09 -14.92 -16.88
CA ARG A 44 -0.21 -13.72 -16.03
C ARG A 44 -1.00 -13.95 -14.75
N GLY A 45 -2.18 -14.57 -14.85
CA GLY A 45 -3.01 -14.86 -13.67
C GLY A 45 -2.31 -15.75 -12.63
N ALA A 46 -1.50 -16.72 -13.05
CA ALA A 46 -0.73 -17.56 -12.13
C ALA A 46 0.44 -16.79 -11.49
N GLY A 47 1.14 -15.96 -12.28
CA GLY A 47 2.19 -15.07 -11.79
C GLY A 47 1.66 -14.10 -10.73
N THR A 48 0.51 -13.47 -10.99
CA THR A 48 -0.18 -12.57 -10.06
C THR A 48 -0.54 -13.28 -8.75
N VAL A 49 -1.19 -14.45 -8.83
CA VAL A 49 -1.58 -15.22 -7.63
C VAL A 49 -0.35 -15.61 -6.80
N LEU A 50 0.73 -16.05 -7.45
CA LEU A 50 1.96 -16.43 -6.77
C LEU A 50 2.64 -15.22 -6.12
N SER A 51 2.69 -14.06 -6.78
CA SER A 51 3.29 -12.84 -6.23
C SER A 51 2.55 -12.38 -4.98
N HIS A 52 1.21 -12.36 -5.05
CA HIS A 52 0.37 -12.02 -3.91
C HIS A 52 0.45 -13.04 -2.79
N ALA A 53 0.53 -14.34 -3.11
CA ALA A 53 0.76 -15.39 -2.12
C ALA A 53 2.13 -15.23 -1.44
N ALA A 54 3.18 -14.95 -2.20
CA ALA A 54 4.52 -14.68 -1.69
C ALA A 54 4.48 -13.55 -0.65
N VAL A 55 3.89 -12.42 -1.02
CA VAL A 55 3.82 -11.24 -0.15
C VAL A 55 2.85 -11.44 1.01
N ALA A 56 1.71 -12.11 0.82
CA ALA A 56 0.81 -12.45 1.92
C ALA A 56 1.49 -13.37 2.95
N LEU A 57 2.30 -14.33 2.50
CA LEU A 57 3.09 -15.21 3.38
C LEU A 57 4.19 -14.44 4.12
N VAL A 58 4.93 -13.57 3.40
CA VAL A 58 5.93 -12.68 4.02
C VAL A 58 5.26 -11.76 5.03
N ALA A 59 4.14 -11.13 4.71
CA ALA A 59 3.40 -10.23 5.58
C ALA A 59 2.81 -10.98 6.79
N ALA A 60 2.18 -12.14 6.60
CA ALA A 60 1.63 -12.94 7.70
C ALA A 60 2.72 -13.45 8.65
N GLY A 61 3.92 -13.76 8.13
CA GLY A 61 5.08 -14.15 8.94
C GLY A 61 5.76 -12.97 9.63
N LEU A 62 6.09 -11.91 8.87
CA LEU A 62 6.87 -10.77 9.36
C LEU A 62 6.04 -9.74 10.11
N ALA A 63 4.80 -9.45 9.71
CA ALA A 63 4.03 -8.35 10.31
C ALA A 63 3.89 -8.48 11.83
N PRO A 64 3.61 -9.66 12.43
CA PRO A 64 3.55 -9.79 13.88
C PRO A 64 4.90 -9.56 14.58
N LEU A 65 6.01 -10.00 13.98
CA LEU A 65 7.36 -9.81 14.53
C LEU A 65 7.87 -8.39 14.33
N ALA A 66 7.67 -7.82 13.16
CA ALA A 66 7.99 -6.44 12.83
C ALA A 66 7.19 -5.50 13.72
N TRP A 67 5.89 -5.75 13.91
CA TRP A 67 5.04 -5.00 14.85
C TRP A 67 5.57 -5.07 16.28
N ARG A 68 5.95 -6.27 16.76
CA ARG A 68 6.55 -6.43 18.09
C ARG A 68 7.91 -5.75 18.21
N ALA A 69 8.77 -5.85 17.20
CA ALA A 69 10.07 -5.20 17.18
C ALA A 69 9.95 -3.67 17.12
N LEU A 70 8.97 -3.15 16.36
CA LEU A 70 8.62 -1.74 16.30
C LEU A 70 8.17 -1.23 17.68
N LEU A 71 7.29 -1.96 18.35
CA LEU A 71 6.84 -1.63 19.71
C LEU A 71 7.96 -1.76 20.75
N ALA A 72 8.78 -2.81 20.67
CA ALA A 72 9.92 -3.01 21.57
C ALA A 72 11.02 -1.96 21.39
N ARG A 73 11.11 -1.33 20.22
CA ARG A 73 12.01 -0.21 19.93
C ARG A 73 11.33 1.15 19.99
N ALA A 74 10.09 1.22 20.48
CA ALA A 74 9.38 2.48 20.69
C ALA A 74 10.16 3.43 21.61
N ASP A 75 10.93 2.86 22.55
CA ASP A 75 11.78 3.60 23.49
C ASP A 75 13.07 4.16 22.85
N ARG A 76 13.36 3.77 21.59
CA ARG A 76 14.54 4.25 20.82
C ARG A 76 14.12 4.80 19.45
N PRO A 77 13.32 5.87 19.41
CA PRO A 77 12.72 6.40 18.17
C PRO A 77 13.77 6.83 17.13
N ARG A 78 14.97 7.22 17.55
CA ARG A 78 16.08 7.58 16.66
C ARG A 78 16.68 6.38 15.94
N VAL A 79 16.85 5.25 16.64
CA VAL A 79 17.37 4.01 16.04
C VAL A 79 16.37 3.43 15.06
N LEU A 80 15.09 3.45 15.45
CA LEU A 80 14.01 3.03 14.57
C LEU A 80 13.94 3.90 13.31
N ALA A 81 13.97 5.23 13.45
CA ALA A 81 13.98 6.14 12.31
C ALA A 81 15.19 5.90 11.38
N ARG A 82 16.38 5.67 11.92
CA ARG A 82 17.58 5.34 11.11
C ARG A 82 17.43 4.02 10.37
N ALA A 83 16.90 2.99 11.02
CA ALA A 83 16.66 1.69 10.39
C ALA A 83 15.63 1.80 9.25
N LEU A 84 14.58 2.59 9.44
CA LEU A 84 13.57 2.84 8.42
C LEU A 84 14.13 3.66 7.25
N TRP A 85 14.90 4.72 7.53
CA TRP A 85 15.59 5.49 6.48
C TRP A 85 16.61 4.64 5.72
N LEU A 86 17.34 3.77 6.40
CA LEU A 86 18.25 2.83 5.76
C LEU A 86 17.49 1.84 4.87
N ALA A 87 16.35 1.32 5.33
CA ALA A 87 15.51 0.44 4.52
C ALA A 87 14.98 1.15 3.26
N ILE A 88 14.50 2.40 3.40
CA ILE A 88 14.08 3.24 2.26
C ILE A 88 15.25 3.47 1.30
N ALA A 89 16.43 3.83 1.83
CA ALA A 89 17.62 4.08 1.00
C ALA A 89 18.08 2.81 0.27
N VAL A 90 18.11 1.66 0.94
CA VAL A 90 18.45 0.37 0.33
C VAL A 90 17.44 0.00 -0.75
N ALA A 91 16.14 0.17 -0.50
CA ALA A 91 15.10 -0.08 -1.49
C ALA A 91 15.23 0.85 -2.71
N ALA A 92 15.43 2.16 -2.48
CA ALA A 92 15.65 3.13 -3.55
C ALA A 92 16.91 2.82 -4.37
N VAL A 93 18.03 2.47 -3.72
CA VAL A 93 19.27 2.09 -4.41
C VAL A 93 19.08 0.79 -5.19
N ALA A 94 18.38 -0.20 -4.65
CA ALA A 94 18.08 -1.44 -5.35
C ALA A 94 17.22 -1.19 -6.59
N LEU A 95 16.15 -0.40 -6.47
CA LEU A 95 15.28 -0.01 -7.58
C LEU A 95 16.05 0.79 -8.64
N ALA A 96 16.86 1.76 -8.24
CA ALA A 96 17.70 2.54 -9.15
C ALA A 96 18.74 1.66 -9.86
N THR A 97 19.38 0.74 -9.12
CA THR A 97 20.35 -0.20 -9.70
C THR A 97 19.69 -1.14 -10.68
N LEU A 98 18.49 -1.65 -10.37
CA LEU A 98 17.71 -2.50 -11.28
C LEU A 98 17.29 -1.73 -12.53
N ALA A 99 16.83 -0.48 -12.36
CA ALA A 99 16.45 0.40 -13.47
C ALA A 99 17.62 0.70 -14.42
N VAL A 100 18.85 0.83 -13.89
CA VAL A 100 20.06 1.11 -14.69
C VAL A 100 20.66 -0.16 -15.30
N ALA A 101 20.82 -1.23 -14.51
CA ALA A 101 21.52 -2.44 -14.92
C ALA A 101 20.67 -3.34 -15.82
N ALA A 102 19.35 -3.30 -15.66
CA ALA A 102 18.42 -4.16 -16.40
C ALA A 102 17.11 -3.42 -16.72
N PRO A 103 17.13 -2.30 -17.47
CA PRO A 103 15.97 -1.42 -17.66
C PRO A 103 14.74 -2.13 -18.22
N ARG A 104 14.92 -3.11 -19.12
CA ARG A 104 13.82 -3.93 -19.65
C ARG A 104 13.22 -4.87 -18.61
N HIS A 105 14.02 -5.33 -17.64
CA HIS A 105 13.61 -6.24 -16.57
C HIS A 105 13.01 -5.49 -15.39
N ALA A 106 13.50 -4.27 -15.13
CA ALA A 106 12.96 -3.39 -14.11
C ALA A 106 11.48 -3.15 -14.35
N VAL A 107 11.06 -2.81 -15.58
CA VAL A 107 9.63 -2.63 -15.90
C VAL A 107 8.80 -3.90 -15.66
N GLU A 108 9.36 -5.09 -15.91
CA GLU A 108 8.62 -6.35 -15.77
C GLU A 108 8.56 -6.88 -14.32
N LEU A 109 9.61 -6.67 -13.52
CA LEU A 109 9.66 -7.05 -12.10
C LEU A 109 9.01 -6.02 -11.17
N VAL A 110 9.04 -4.74 -11.55
CA VAL A 110 8.61 -3.60 -10.71
C VAL A 110 7.19 -3.17 -11.07
N ALA A 111 6.76 -3.23 -12.34
CA ALA A 111 5.62 -2.42 -12.79
C ALA A 111 4.56 -3.15 -13.63
N ARG A 112 4.31 -4.42 -13.32
CA ARG A 112 3.18 -5.17 -13.87
C ARG A 112 2.42 -5.86 -12.74
N GLU A 113 1.17 -6.23 -13.02
CA GLU A 113 0.20 -7.00 -12.22
C GLU A 113 0.73 -8.28 -11.52
N TRP A 114 1.95 -8.73 -11.82
CA TRP A 114 2.62 -9.91 -11.24
C TRP A 114 4.02 -9.61 -10.69
N GLY A 115 4.42 -8.35 -10.68
CA GLY A 115 5.63 -7.84 -10.05
C GLY A 115 5.54 -7.90 -8.53
N LEU A 116 6.66 -7.62 -7.87
CA LEU A 116 6.77 -7.72 -6.40
C LEU A 116 6.41 -6.42 -5.68
N VAL A 117 6.24 -5.32 -6.42
CA VAL A 117 6.09 -3.97 -5.85
C VAL A 117 4.65 -3.69 -5.45
N GLU A 118 3.67 -3.90 -6.34
CA GLU A 118 2.23 -3.75 -6.02
C GLU A 118 1.84 -4.55 -4.75
N PRO A 119 2.15 -5.86 -4.63
CA PRO A 119 1.80 -6.59 -3.40
C PRO A 119 2.57 -6.07 -2.17
N ALA A 120 3.79 -5.56 -2.35
CA ALA A 120 4.54 -4.95 -1.26
C ALA A 120 3.90 -3.61 -0.82
N GLN A 121 3.38 -2.81 -1.74
CA GLN A 121 2.61 -1.60 -1.45
C GLN A 121 1.34 -1.96 -0.65
N VAL A 122 0.59 -3.01 -1.03
CA VAL A 122 -0.55 -3.53 -0.23
C VAL A 122 -0.13 -3.76 1.23
N ALA A 123 0.96 -4.51 1.43
CA ALA A 123 1.45 -4.82 2.77
C ALA A 123 1.86 -3.56 3.55
N LEU A 124 2.52 -2.61 2.89
CA LEU A 124 2.92 -1.33 3.48
C LEU A 124 1.71 -0.48 3.85
N TYR A 125 0.69 -0.39 2.99
CA TYR A 125 -0.55 0.34 3.27
C TYR A 125 -1.34 -0.28 4.41
N VAL A 126 -1.44 -1.62 4.50
CA VAL A 126 -2.07 -2.31 5.63
C VAL A 126 -1.31 -2.04 6.94
N VAL A 127 0.03 -2.07 6.92
CA VAL A 127 0.85 -1.73 8.09
C VAL A 127 0.66 -0.28 8.49
N ALA A 128 0.69 0.65 7.53
CA ALA A 128 0.44 2.07 7.74
C ALA A 128 -0.95 2.30 8.35
N ALA A 129 -2.00 1.66 7.83
CA ALA A 129 -3.35 1.72 8.37
C ALA A 129 -3.39 1.23 9.83
N GLY A 130 -2.77 0.10 10.12
CA GLY A 130 -2.65 -0.45 11.47
C GLY A 130 -1.95 0.50 12.45
N LEU A 131 -0.87 1.15 12.01
CA LEU A 131 -0.15 2.17 12.77
C LEU A 131 -1.01 3.41 13.00
N ALA A 132 -1.71 3.90 11.98
CA ALA A 132 -2.59 5.06 12.08
C ALA A 132 -3.75 4.80 13.06
N PHE A 133 -4.44 3.66 12.95
CA PHE A 133 -5.48 3.28 13.91
C PHE A 133 -4.93 3.07 15.32
N ARG A 134 -3.72 2.50 15.46
CA ARG A 134 -3.07 2.38 16.77
C ARG A 134 -2.77 3.75 17.35
N HIS A 135 -2.19 4.67 16.59
CA HIS A 135 -1.92 6.02 17.04
C HIS A 135 -3.22 6.74 17.44
N ALA A 136 -4.28 6.63 16.64
CA ALA A 136 -5.60 7.17 16.96
C ALA A 136 -6.17 6.63 18.28
N ARG A 137 -5.93 5.35 18.61
CA ARG A 137 -6.34 4.75 19.90
C ARG A 137 -5.50 5.23 21.09
N LEU A 138 -4.26 5.65 20.84
CA LEU A 138 -3.36 6.16 21.88
C LEU A 138 -3.60 7.65 22.18
N LEU A 139 -4.19 8.41 21.27
CA LEU A 139 -4.56 9.81 21.50
C LEU A 139 -5.75 9.90 22.48
N ALA A 140 -5.63 10.74 23.51
CA ALA A 140 -6.68 10.97 24.51
C ALA A 140 -7.90 11.72 23.94
N ALA A 141 -9.10 11.37 24.44
CA ALA A 141 -10.44 11.91 24.12
C ALA A 141 -10.81 12.02 22.61
N ASP A 142 -12.10 12.11 22.32
CA ASP A 142 -12.55 12.41 20.96
C ASP A 142 -12.11 13.82 20.56
N GLY A 143 -11.24 13.91 19.55
CA GLY A 143 -10.66 15.17 19.10
C GLY A 143 -10.15 15.12 17.66
N PRO A 144 -9.87 16.27 17.04
CA PRO A 144 -9.57 16.36 15.61
C PRO A 144 -8.31 15.58 15.19
N ARG A 145 -7.31 15.44 16.08
CA ARG A 145 -6.13 14.59 15.83
C ARG A 145 -6.50 13.11 15.72
N ARG A 146 -7.31 12.59 16.65
CA ARG A 146 -7.79 11.20 16.62
C ARG A 146 -8.61 10.94 15.35
N ALA A 147 -9.48 11.87 14.96
CA ALA A 147 -10.24 11.78 13.72
C ALA A 147 -9.32 11.77 12.48
N ALA A 148 -8.29 12.61 12.44
CA ALA A 148 -7.32 12.65 11.35
C ALA A 148 -6.63 11.28 11.13
N TYR A 149 -6.14 10.66 12.20
CA TYR A 149 -5.48 9.35 12.10
C TYR A 149 -6.44 8.20 11.81
N ARG A 150 -7.72 8.28 12.22
CA ARG A 150 -8.75 7.31 11.79
C ARG A 150 -9.06 7.44 10.31
N LEU A 151 -9.20 8.68 9.82
CA LEU A 151 -9.44 8.96 8.41
C LEU A 151 -8.26 8.49 7.56
N ALA A 152 -7.03 8.79 7.98
CA ALA A 152 -5.82 8.28 7.32
C ALA A 152 -5.77 6.75 7.31
N GLY A 153 -6.08 6.10 8.44
CA GLY A 153 -6.15 4.64 8.51
C GLY A 153 -7.19 4.04 7.56
N ALA A 154 -8.37 4.67 7.45
CA ALA A 154 -9.40 4.24 6.51
C ALA A 154 -8.97 4.45 5.05
N ALA A 155 -8.40 5.62 4.72
CA ALA A 155 -7.88 5.90 3.39
C ALA A 155 -6.80 4.88 2.98
N LEU A 156 -5.88 4.55 3.88
CA LEU A 156 -4.84 3.55 3.62
C LEU A 156 -5.38 2.14 3.40
N LEU A 157 -6.50 1.77 4.03
CA LEU A 157 -7.18 0.52 3.71
C LEU A 157 -7.86 0.57 2.33
N VAL A 158 -8.32 1.74 1.90
CA VAL A 158 -8.86 1.92 0.54
C VAL A 158 -7.74 1.79 -0.49
N PHE A 159 -6.59 2.45 -0.30
CA PHE A 159 -5.41 2.24 -1.13
C PHE A 159 -4.99 0.77 -1.15
N ALA A 160 -4.85 0.13 0.01
CA ALA A 160 -4.54 -1.31 0.06
C ALA A 160 -5.56 -2.19 -0.67
N ALA A 161 -6.84 -1.81 -0.67
CA ALA A 161 -7.88 -2.56 -1.38
C ALA A 161 -7.81 -2.33 -2.89
N GLU A 162 -7.46 -1.11 -3.32
CA GLU A 162 -7.29 -0.74 -4.73
C GLU A 162 -6.07 -1.44 -5.34
N GLU A 163 -4.96 -1.50 -4.62
CA GLU A 163 -3.79 -2.32 -4.98
C GLU A 163 -4.13 -3.83 -5.04
N VAL A 164 -5.10 -4.28 -4.25
CA VAL A 164 -5.62 -5.66 -4.27
C VAL A 164 -6.64 -5.86 -5.41
N ASP A 165 -7.27 -4.81 -5.93
CA ASP A 165 -8.21 -4.93 -7.05
C ASP A 165 -7.50 -5.42 -8.33
N TYR A 166 -6.18 -5.23 -8.44
CA TYR A 166 -5.32 -5.87 -9.45
C TYR A 166 -5.20 -7.40 -9.33
N LEU A 167 -5.78 -8.04 -8.29
CA LEU A 167 -5.99 -9.49 -8.25
C LEU A 167 -6.94 -10.00 -9.35
N GLY A 168 -7.54 -9.10 -10.13
CA GLY A 168 -8.57 -9.44 -11.10
C GLY A 168 -9.82 -9.97 -10.41
N LEU A 169 -10.05 -9.60 -9.14
CA LEU A 169 -11.30 -9.90 -8.42
C LEU A 169 -12.50 -9.25 -9.12
N PRO A 170 -12.43 -7.97 -9.57
CA PRO A 170 -13.45 -7.39 -10.42
C PRO A 170 -13.64 -8.17 -11.72
N ALA A 171 -12.55 -8.53 -12.41
CA ALA A 171 -12.59 -9.36 -13.61
C ALA A 171 -13.25 -10.74 -13.35
N LEU A 172 -12.93 -11.38 -12.22
CA LEU A 172 -13.50 -12.65 -11.77
C LEU A 172 -14.99 -12.51 -11.47
N VAL A 173 -15.40 -11.47 -10.74
CA VAL A 173 -16.82 -11.20 -10.46
C VAL A 173 -17.58 -10.96 -11.76
N VAL A 174 -17.01 -10.20 -12.70
CA VAL A 174 -17.61 -9.98 -14.03
C VAL A 174 -17.76 -11.30 -14.79
N ARG A 175 -16.75 -12.16 -14.79
CA ARG A 175 -16.85 -13.52 -15.39
C ARG A 175 -17.93 -14.35 -14.73
N LEU A 176 -17.96 -14.38 -13.40
CA LEU A 176 -18.95 -15.14 -12.61
C LEU A 176 -20.38 -14.62 -12.81
N ALA A 177 -20.52 -13.32 -13.08
CA ALA A 177 -21.80 -12.68 -13.40
C ALA A 177 -22.23 -12.86 -14.88
N GLY A 178 -21.53 -13.68 -15.66
CA GLY A 178 -21.87 -13.98 -17.06
C GLY A 178 -21.25 -13.02 -18.09
N GLY A 179 -20.26 -12.22 -17.68
CA GLY A 179 -19.43 -11.42 -18.59
C GLY A 179 -18.50 -12.28 -19.46
N SER A 180 -17.71 -11.63 -20.33
CA SER A 180 -16.80 -12.37 -21.22
C SER A 180 -15.72 -13.13 -20.42
N PRO A 181 -15.12 -14.21 -20.98
CA PRO A 181 -14.01 -14.94 -20.34
C PRO A 181 -12.80 -14.05 -20.00
N GLU A 182 -12.68 -12.92 -20.69
CA GLU A 182 -11.64 -11.90 -20.49
C GLU A 182 -12.02 -10.88 -19.39
N GLY A 183 -13.14 -11.04 -18.69
CA GLY A 183 -13.58 -10.10 -17.65
C GLY A 183 -14.06 -8.76 -18.23
N ARG A 184 -14.85 -8.78 -19.30
CA ARG A 184 -15.35 -7.57 -19.98
C ARG A 184 -16.83 -7.32 -19.74
N ILE A 185 -17.20 -6.04 -19.68
CA ILE A 185 -18.58 -5.57 -19.77
C ILE A 185 -18.71 -4.79 -21.09
N GLY A 186 -19.42 -5.36 -22.05
CA GLY A 186 -19.45 -4.83 -23.42
C GLY A 186 -18.06 -4.80 -24.05
N ARG A 187 -17.59 -3.62 -24.47
CA ARG A 187 -16.26 -3.43 -25.08
C ARG A 187 -15.13 -3.14 -24.08
N HIS A 188 -15.46 -2.89 -22.81
CA HIS A 188 -14.50 -2.45 -21.80
C HIS A 188 -13.94 -3.64 -21.02
N HIS A 189 -12.61 -3.66 -20.84
CA HIS A 189 -11.94 -4.58 -19.93
C HIS A 189 -12.06 -4.06 -18.51
N VAL A 190 -12.31 -4.95 -17.55
CA VAL A 190 -12.41 -4.63 -16.13
C VAL A 190 -11.21 -5.26 -15.43
N ALA A 191 -10.12 -4.50 -15.33
CA ALA A 191 -8.93 -4.89 -14.57
C ALA A 191 -9.11 -4.55 -13.09
N GLY A 192 -9.69 -3.39 -12.77
CA GLY A 192 -9.89 -2.90 -11.40
C GLY A 192 -11.29 -2.36 -11.12
N LEU A 193 -11.56 -2.00 -9.87
CA LEU A 193 -12.84 -1.38 -9.46
C LEU A 193 -13.04 -0.01 -10.12
N HIS A 194 -11.95 0.71 -10.41
CA HIS A 194 -11.99 1.99 -11.10
C HIS A 194 -12.50 1.86 -12.55
N ASP A 195 -12.31 0.70 -13.20
CA ASP A 195 -12.91 0.41 -14.51
C ASP A 195 -14.42 0.27 -14.44
N LEU A 196 -14.95 -0.32 -13.35
CA LEU A 196 -16.39 -0.39 -13.13
C LEU A 196 -17.01 0.99 -12.93
N LEU A 197 -16.27 1.92 -12.29
CA LEU A 197 -16.67 3.33 -12.19
C LEU A 197 -16.66 4.02 -13.56
N ASN A 198 -15.63 3.77 -14.38
CA ASN A 198 -15.57 4.29 -15.75
C ASN A 198 -16.70 3.75 -16.63
N ILE A 199 -17.03 2.46 -16.53
CA ILE A 199 -18.14 1.82 -17.26
C ILE A 199 -19.49 2.37 -16.78
N GLY A 200 -19.69 2.48 -15.47
CA GLY A 200 -20.88 3.12 -14.89
C GLY A 200 -21.01 4.57 -15.35
N SER A 201 -19.89 5.27 -15.56
CA SER A 201 -19.84 6.64 -16.03
C SER A 201 -20.07 6.83 -17.54
N THR A 202 -20.23 5.75 -18.30
CA THR A 202 -20.57 5.83 -19.73
C THR A 202 -21.98 5.31 -20.02
N SER A 203 -22.71 4.92 -18.97
CA SER A 203 -24.00 4.21 -19.05
C SER A 203 -25.16 5.05 -18.49
N GLY A 204 -25.85 5.84 -19.34
CA GLY A 204 -27.16 6.47 -19.07
C GLY A 204 -27.46 6.88 -17.62
N ALA A 205 -28.48 6.26 -17.00
CA ALA A 205 -28.92 6.58 -15.63
C ALA A 205 -27.89 6.23 -14.54
N ALA A 206 -27.02 5.23 -14.78
CA ALA A 206 -25.96 4.84 -13.84
C ALA A 206 -24.85 5.92 -13.77
N TRP A 207 -24.64 6.69 -14.84
CA TRP A 207 -23.72 7.83 -14.83
C TRP A 207 -24.14 8.89 -13.82
N LEU A 208 -25.43 9.24 -13.78
CA LEU A 208 -25.91 10.24 -12.84
C LEU A 208 -25.75 9.77 -11.39
N VAL A 209 -26.13 8.52 -11.09
CA VAL A 209 -26.00 7.94 -9.75
C VAL A 209 -24.53 7.86 -9.31
N THR A 210 -23.63 7.40 -10.19
CA THR A 210 -22.19 7.33 -9.88
C THR A 210 -21.56 8.70 -9.70
N ARG A 211 -21.94 9.71 -10.51
CA ARG A 211 -21.48 11.10 -10.34
C ARG A 211 -22.00 11.73 -9.06
N LEU A 212 -23.26 11.53 -8.71
CA LEU A 212 -23.83 12.02 -7.46
C LEU A 212 -23.18 11.35 -6.25
N ALA A 213 -22.92 10.04 -6.32
CA ALA A 213 -22.18 9.32 -5.29
C ALA A 213 -20.75 9.84 -5.15
N ALA A 214 -20.03 10.02 -6.25
CA ALA A 214 -18.68 10.59 -6.24
C ALA A 214 -18.66 12.02 -5.67
N LEU A 215 -19.63 12.87 -6.04
CA LEU A 215 -19.79 14.21 -5.49
C LEU A 215 -20.12 14.18 -3.99
N ALA A 216 -20.99 13.27 -3.55
CA ALA A 216 -21.32 13.10 -2.14
C ALA A 216 -20.11 12.62 -1.33
N ILE A 217 -19.33 11.68 -1.86
CA ILE A 217 -18.07 11.22 -1.27
C ILE A 217 -17.07 12.37 -1.21
N ALA A 218 -16.87 13.11 -2.31
CA ALA A 218 -15.98 14.27 -2.35
C ALA A 218 -16.40 15.35 -1.35
N ALA A 219 -17.69 15.69 -1.28
CA ALA A 219 -18.23 16.63 -0.31
C ALA A 219 -18.03 16.14 1.13
N GLY A 220 -18.30 14.86 1.40
CA GLY A 220 -18.06 14.23 2.69
C GLY A 220 -16.59 14.26 3.09
N LEU A 221 -15.68 13.97 2.15
CA LEU A 221 -14.23 14.06 2.33
C LEU A 221 -13.79 15.50 2.57
N LEU A 222 -14.32 16.49 1.85
CA LEU A 222 -14.04 17.91 2.07
C LEU A 222 -14.50 18.38 3.46
N VAL A 223 -15.68 17.96 3.89
CA VAL A 223 -16.19 18.27 5.25
C VAL A 223 -15.33 17.61 6.32
N ALA A 224 -14.99 16.33 6.14
CA ALA A 224 -14.10 15.61 7.05
C ALA A 224 -12.72 16.27 7.11
N LEU A 225 -12.13 16.57 5.96
CA LEU A 225 -10.85 17.22 5.81
C LEU A 225 -10.86 18.60 6.47
N ARG A 226 -11.87 19.44 6.24
CA ARG A 226 -11.99 20.76 6.89
C ARG A 226 -11.94 20.67 8.42
N ARG A 227 -12.53 19.62 9.00
CA ARG A 227 -12.53 19.39 10.46
C ARG A 227 -11.17 18.94 11.00
N VAL A 228 -10.36 18.25 10.18
CA VAL A 228 -9.05 17.71 10.60
C VAL A 228 -7.85 18.53 10.09
N LEU A 229 -8.05 19.39 9.09
CA LEU A 229 -7.01 20.14 8.40
C LEU A 229 -6.17 21.01 9.35
N PRO A 230 -6.75 21.77 10.30
CA PRO A 230 -5.94 22.54 11.25
C PRO A 230 -5.08 21.66 12.18
N ALA A 231 -5.48 20.41 12.43
CA ALA A 231 -4.68 19.46 13.18
C ALA A 231 -3.57 18.86 12.30
N LEU A 232 -3.88 18.48 11.07
CA LEU A 232 -2.92 17.99 10.08
C LEU A 232 -1.82 19.02 9.80
N LEU A 233 -2.18 20.28 9.53
CA LEU A 233 -1.21 21.35 9.26
C LEU A 233 -0.25 21.58 10.44
N ARG A 234 -0.73 21.41 11.68
CA ARG A 234 0.14 21.49 12.87
C ARG A 234 1.11 20.31 12.95
N GLU A 235 0.65 19.10 12.64
CA GLU A 235 1.51 17.91 12.58
C GLU A 235 2.56 18.02 11.47
N LEU A 236 2.18 18.53 10.30
CA LEU A 236 3.07 18.67 9.14
C LEU A 236 4.16 19.74 9.31
N ARG A 237 3.95 20.71 10.20
CA ARG A 237 4.96 21.72 10.55
C ARG A 237 6.06 21.17 11.47
N ALA A 238 5.84 20.01 12.08
CA ALA A 238 6.84 19.40 12.95
C ALA A 238 8.02 18.87 12.10
N PRO A 239 9.29 19.05 12.54
CA PRO A 239 10.46 18.50 11.82
C PRO A 239 10.38 17.00 11.58
N GLU A 240 9.59 16.29 12.38
CA GLU A 240 9.36 14.85 12.28
C GLU A 240 8.40 14.45 11.17
N ALA A 241 7.67 15.39 10.57
CA ALA A 241 6.81 15.14 9.41
C ALA A 241 7.59 15.06 8.09
N ARG A 242 8.91 15.29 8.08
CA ARG A 242 9.75 15.18 6.88
C ARG A 242 9.54 13.88 6.07
N PRO A 243 9.44 12.68 6.68
CA PRO A 243 9.15 11.47 5.90
C PRO A 243 7.74 11.50 5.28
N ALA A 244 6.74 12.05 5.97
CA ALA A 244 5.40 12.20 5.42
C ALA A 244 5.35 13.22 4.27
N LEU A 245 6.09 14.32 4.37
CA LEU A 245 6.23 15.29 3.29
C LEU A 245 6.94 14.69 2.08
N LEU A 246 8.02 13.93 2.30
CA LEU A 246 8.69 13.18 1.24
C LEU A 246 7.73 12.20 0.57
N GLY A 247 6.99 11.41 1.37
CA GLY A 247 6.02 10.47 0.84
C GLY A 247 4.90 11.16 0.05
N ALA A 248 4.40 12.29 0.51
CA ALA A 248 3.40 13.08 -0.22
C ALA A 248 3.93 13.62 -1.55
N VAL A 249 5.19 14.08 -1.60
CA VAL A 249 5.83 14.52 -2.85
C VAL A 249 6.03 13.35 -3.80
N LEU A 250 6.54 12.21 -3.31
CA LEU A 250 6.74 11.02 -4.13
C LEU A 250 5.43 10.49 -4.72
N LEU A 251 4.38 10.41 -3.89
CA LEU A 251 3.05 9.99 -4.33
C LEU A 251 2.47 11.00 -5.34
N ALA A 252 2.58 12.31 -5.08
CA ALA A 252 2.10 13.31 -6.03
C ALA A 252 2.85 13.26 -7.37
N VAL A 253 4.14 12.92 -7.38
CA VAL A 253 4.91 12.71 -8.61
C VAL A 253 4.44 11.44 -9.32
N ALA A 254 4.26 10.33 -8.61
CA ALA A 254 3.76 9.07 -9.16
C ALA A 254 2.39 9.24 -9.83
N GLU A 255 1.43 9.81 -9.10
CA GLU A 255 0.07 10.09 -9.58
C GLU A 255 0.06 11.06 -10.77
N LEU A 256 0.99 12.02 -10.79
CA LEU A 256 1.14 12.91 -11.95
C LEU A 256 1.65 12.16 -13.18
N GLN A 257 2.46 11.10 -13.00
CA GLN A 257 2.89 10.24 -14.12
C GLN A 257 1.72 9.42 -14.65
N ASP A 258 0.90 8.89 -13.74
CA ASP A 258 -0.29 8.11 -14.11
C ASP A 258 -1.31 8.96 -14.89
N ILE A 259 -1.50 10.22 -14.49
CA ILE A 259 -2.43 11.15 -15.16
C ILE A 259 -1.87 11.72 -16.48
N ASP A 260 -0.63 12.23 -16.49
CA ASP A 260 -0.05 12.90 -17.65
C ASP A 260 1.49 12.76 -17.72
N ASP A 261 1.89 11.67 -18.32
CA ASP A 261 3.26 11.32 -18.69
C ASP A 261 3.97 12.40 -19.56
N GLY A 262 3.21 13.23 -20.29
CA GLY A 262 3.73 14.28 -21.16
C GLY A 262 4.21 15.51 -20.38
N LEU A 263 3.51 15.87 -19.32
CA LEU A 263 3.84 17.01 -18.47
C LEU A 263 5.19 16.83 -17.75
N LEU A 264 5.49 15.60 -17.30
CA LEU A 264 6.74 15.27 -16.60
C LEU A 264 7.95 15.26 -17.54
N ARG A 265 7.76 14.75 -18.76
CA ARG A 265 8.78 14.83 -19.80
C ARG A 265 9.07 16.27 -20.19
N ALA A 266 8.05 17.13 -20.22
CA ALA A 266 8.20 18.55 -20.53
C ALA A 266 9.04 19.31 -19.47
N VAL A 267 9.02 18.87 -18.21
CA VAL A 267 9.86 19.45 -17.13
C VAL A 267 11.19 18.71 -16.91
N GLY A 268 11.54 17.77 -17.80
CA GLY A 268 12.83 17.07 -17.78
C GLY A 268 12.98 16.00 -16.70
N LEU A 269 11.87 15.53 -16.12
CA LEU A 269 11.89 14.43 -15.15
C LEU A 269 11.81 13.07 -15.84
N PRO A 270 12.48 12.03 -15.31
CA PRO A 270 12.37 10.68 -15.83
C PRO A 270 10.91 10.19 -15.72
N ALA A 271 10.35 9.77 -16.85
CA ALA A 271 8.99 9.26 -16.96
C ALA A 271 8.99 7.75 -17.21
N GLY A 272 7.99 7.07 -16.66
CA GLY A 272 7.73 5.66 -16.91
C GLY A 272 7.45 4.87 -15.64
N LYS A 273 6.68 3.79 -15.83
CA LYS A 273 6.19 2.79 -14.88
C LYS A 273 7.11 2.40 -13.70
N VAL A 274 8.44 2.42 -13.85
CA VAL A 274 9.37 2.11 -12.73
C VAL A 274 9.47 3.26 -11.71
N VAL A 275 9.33 4.51 -12.17
CA VAL A 275 9.36 5.72 -11.33
C VAL A 275 8.02 5.90 -10.60
N GLU A 276 6.91 5.56 -11.24
CA GLU A 276 5.55 5.54 -10.69
C GLU A 276 5.46 4.54 -9.52
N GLU A 277 5.56 3.24 -9.82
CA GLU A 277 5.44 2.13 -8.87
C GLU A 277 6.51 2.17 -7.77
N GLY A 278 7.75 2.49 -8.18
CA GLY A 278 8.85 2.67 -7.24
C GLY A 278 8.65 3.89 -6.33
N GLY A 279 8.11 4.99 -6.88
CA GLY A 279 7.79 6.21 -6.14
C GLY A 279 6.70 5.97 -5.10
N GLU A 280 5.65 5.25 -5.46
CA GLU A 280 4.56 4.85 -4.57
C GLU A 280 5.02 3.93 -3.45
N ALA A 281 5.85 2.92 -3.77
CA ALA A 281 6.42 2.04 -2.76
C ALA A 281 7.29 2.82 -1.76
N LEU A 282 8.13 3.74 -2.24
CA LEU A 282 8.94 4.61 -1.39
C LEU A 282 8.07 5.57 -0.57
N ALA A 283 6.97 6.08 -1.13
CA ALA A 283 5.99 6.89 -0.42
C ALA A 283 5.33 6.11 0.72
N ALA A 284 4.88 4.89 0.46
CA ALA A 284 4.29 4.00 1.45
C ALA A 284 5.28 3.66 2.56
N MET A 285 6.55 3.38 2.23
CA MET A 285 7.61 3.17 3.24
C MET A 285 7.85 4.42 4.11
N ALA A 286 7.90 5.61 3.49
CA ALA A 286 8.09 6.87 4.21
C ALA A 286 6.91 7.17 5.15
N LEU A 287 5.69 6.85 4.72
CA LEU A 287 4.47 6.97 5.52
C LEU A 287 4.47 6.00 6.70
N VAL A 288 4.79 4.72 6.48
CA VAL A 288 4.97 3.72 7.55
C VAL A 288 6.00 4.22 8.56
N ALA A 289 7.11 4.78 8.08
CA ALA A 289 8.17 5.27 8.94
C ALA A 289 7.73 6.43 9.83
N TRP A 290 6.99 7.39 9.26
CA TRP A 290 6.42 8.51 10.01
C TRP A 290 5.40 8.03 11.06
N LEU A 291 4.47 7.17 10.67
CA LEU A 291 3.42 6.64 11.57
C LEU A 291 4.01 5.79 12.69
N ALA A 292 5.02 4.97 12.41
CA ALA A 292 5.74 4.19 13.41
C ALA A 292 6.40 5.11 14.45
N ARG A 293 7.04 6.19 14.00
CA ARG A 293 7.63 7.20 14.91
C ARG A 293 6.56 7.93 15.70
N ALA A 294 5.41 8.24 15.12
CA ALA A 294 4.30 8.87 15.82
C ALA A 294 3.78 7.97 16.94
N VAL A 295 3.53 6.68 16.67
CA VAL A 295 3.13 5.68 17.67
C VAL A 295 4.17 5.57 18.78
N ALA A 296 5.45 5.39 18.43
CA ALA A 296 6.53 5.25 19.39
C ALA A 296 6.61 6.42 20.38
N ARG A 297 6.49 7.66 19.88
CA ARG A 297 6.51 8.86 20.73
C ARG A 297 5.34 8.91 21.70
N THR A 298 4.13 8.60 21.24
CA THR A 298 2.95 8.62 22.11
C THR A 298 3.04 7.56 23.21
N VAL A 299 3.60 6.39 22.90
CA VAL A 299 3.88 5.35 23.90
C VAL A 299 4.96 5.83 24.88
N ALA A 300 6.08 6.36 24.41
CA ALA A 300 7.17 6.85 25.25
C ALA A 300 6.77 8.02 26.16
N ALA A 301 5.80 8.84 25.73
CA ALA A 301 5.22 9.93 26.53
C ALA A 301 4.31 9.43 27.66
N GLY A 302 4.18 8.12 27.88
CA GLY A 302 3.38 7.55 28.97
C GLY A 302 1.87 7.73 28.78
N VAL A 303 1.40 8.01 27.57
CA VAL A 303 -0.03 8.16 27.29
C VAL A 303 -0.67 6.77 27.34
N THR A 304 -1.17 6.38 28.52
CA THR A 304 -2.01 5.20 28.67
C THR A 304 -3.31 5.41 27.93
N PRO A 305 -3.77 4.42 27.12
CA PRO A 305 -5.05 4.53 26.45
C PRO A 305 -6.15 4.78 27.49
N ALA A 306 -7.00 5.79 27.23
CA ALA A 306 -8.13 6.08 28.11
C ALA A 306 -8.94 4.79 28.31
N PRO A 307 -9.32 4.44 29.55
CA PRO A 307 -10.12 3.25 29.81
C PRO A 307 -11.36 3.30 28.92
N ARG A 308 -11.62 2.20 28.19
CA ARG A 308 -12.87 2.08 27.42
C ARG A 308 -14.00 2.29 28.41
N ARG A 309 -14.82 3.34 28.20
CA ARG A 309 -16.07 3.48 28.95
C ARG A 309 -16.84 2.16 28.77
N PRO A 310 -17.27 1.50 29.85
CA PRO A 310 -18.14 0.34 29.72
C PRO A 310 -19.36 0.79 28.92
N THR A 311 -19.64 0.08 27.82
CA THR A 311 -20.89 0.22 27.10
C THR A 311 -22.01 -0.19 28.05
N ALA A 312 -22.86 0.77 28.40
CA ALA A 312 -24.10 0.54 29.12
C ALA A 312 -25.13 -0.14 28.19
#